data_AF-A0A6L7MJ54-F1
#
_entry.id   AF-A0A6L7MJ54-F1
#
_cell.length_a   1.000
_cell.length_b   1.000
_cell.length_c   1.000
_cell.angle_alpha   90.00
_cell.angle_beta   90.00
_cell.angle_gamma   90.00
#
_symmetry.space_group_name_H-M   'P 1'
#
loop_
_entity.id
_entity.type
_entity.pdbx_description
1 polymer ?
#
loop_
_entity_poly.entity_id
_entity_poly.type
_entity_poly.pdbx_seq_one_letter_code
_entity_poly.pdbx_strand_id
1 'polypeptide(L)'
;MALVLIAMGAIIGATAMYLYAEFSSGPDPVTKQAVRPIPEPTATFEAPAIPTNKPDVAPTPPEPTEPPATPTHAPENAPTSTAIPTRTPAVASAAPILPQIPFPTPFTGRTPEPDERPAALSARELDELPDALFLRQSEADTYHAIARFRWVSDGISSMESVPAQALIYLGLDAPQSARKLLRMRWMSDELSEDEAWAVGALAHLAFDAPGIFQKTVSMPWVADGISEDESWAITALSDLAMESGGAASWLSSYDWFADDINAEESMVVSTLGSISYETGSAAQFMGMQFLDSIEPGDALALGSLEFLAYETPEAFRKVLSHPTVADGITDQETTAIALLHDVQETNPDLVDTLLDPSNVQVERRTVRLPLAGDVELVIVRLQPGAPRSMDLLEDVVRFVEDYMGESFPTNFVLLFYADAVMSDFDGHNAGFNMTILPEFDSDDDSDEAYYAPYIIAHEVAHYYWNYSSQTWLDEGAAETMSIIYEETTTGQESWGAADTFPCPYAADLTGVERMKETEAEDCAYSLGTRFFLDLYRTLDEEEFRRGFRDLYLMGRDVFDPEDPEARSIDHVKEAFDFSEKARDEIIPKWYW
;
A
#
# COMPACT_ATOMS: atom_id res chain seq x y z
N MET A 1 29.95 17.94 -22.97
CA MET A 1 28.78 17.04 -23.13
C MET A 1 29.14 15.58 -22.90
N ALA A 2 29.95 14.91 -23.74
CA ALA A 2 30.32 13.50 -23.50
C ALA A 2 30.99 13.24 -22.13
N LEU A 3 31.80 14.17 -21.64
CA LEU A 3 32.46 14.08 -20.32
C LEU A 3 31.53 14.35 -19.11
N VAL A 4 30.37 14.96 -19.31
CA VAL A 4 29.38 15.24 -18.24
C VAL A 4 28.41 14.06 -18.13
N LEU A 5 28.03 13.46 -19.26
CA LEU A 5 27.27 12.19 -19.28
C LEU A 5 28.07 11.01 -18.70
N ILE A 6 29.40 10.98 -18.89
CA ILE A 6 30.28 9.99 -18.25
C ILE A 6 30.41 10.23 -16.74
N ALA A 7 30.33 11.48 -16.27
CA ALA A 7 30.39 11.81 -14.85
C ALA A 7 29.08 11.50 -14.10
N MET A 8 27.92 11.75 -14.70
CA MET A 8 26.61 11.41 -14.09
C MET A 8 26.35 9.90 -14.12
N GLY A 9 26.72 9.21 -15.20
CA GLY A 9 26.68 7.73 -15.24
C GLY A 9 27.65 7.07 -14.26
N ALA A 10 28.79 7.70 -13.95
CA ALA A 10 29.75 7.20 -12.96
C ALA A 10 29.34 7.46 -11.50
N ILE A 11 28.51 8.48 -11.23
CA ILE A 11 27.99 8.77 -9.88
C ILE A 11 26.80 7.85 -9.56
N ILE A 12 25.86 7.67 -10.50
CA ILE A 12 24.74 6.73 -10.35
C ILE A 12 25.24 5.26 -10.32
N GLY A 13 26.23 4.94 -11.16
CA GLY A 13 26.87 3.62 -11.16
C GLY A 13 27.72 3.33 -9.91
N ALA A 14 28.25 4.36 -9.23
CA ALA A 14 29.01 4.18 -7.99
C ALA A 14 28.11 3.96 -6.76
N THR A 15 26.90 4.55 -6.73
CA THR A 15 25.90 4.30 -5.68
C THR A 15 25.28 2.91 -5.81
N ALA A 16 24.98 2.46 -7.03
CA ALA A 16 24.54 1.08 -7.29
C ALA A 16 25.64 0.04 -7.03
N MET A 17 26.92 0.36 -7.27
CA MET A 17 28.04 -0.52 -6.91
C MET A 17 28.36 -0.54 -5.40
N TYR A 18 28.01 0.50 -4.64
CA TYR A 18 28.18 0.52 -3.19
C TYR A 18 27.15 -0.39 -2.50
N LEU A 19 25.90 -0.39 -2.97
CA LEU A 19 24.86 -1.34 -2.56
C LEU A 19 25.16 -2.78 -3.03
N TYR A 20 25.74 -2.97 -4.23
CA TYR A 20 26.14 -4.31 -4.72
C TYR A 20 27.38 -4.88 -4.01
N ALA A 21 28.25 -4.05 -3.42
CA ALA A 21 29.43 -4.51 -2.67
C ALA A 21 29.10 -5.04 -1.27
N GLU A 22 27.96 -4.62 -0.69
CA GLU A 22 27.43 -5.18 0.56
C GLU A 22 26.66 -6.50 0.35
N PHE A 23 26.10 -6.74 -0.84
CA PHE A 23 25.38 -7.97 -1.18
C PHE A 23 26.22 -9.07 -1.85
N SER A 24 27.45 -8.81 -2.30
CA SER A 24 28.24 -9.77 -3.10
C SER A 24 29.44 -10.43 -2.41
N SER A 25 29.67 -10.20 -1.11
CA SER A 25 30.66 -10.97 -0.35
C SER A 25 30.09 -12.33 0.08
N GLY A 26 30.07 -13.27 -0.86
CA GLY A 26 29.85 -14.68 -0.54
C GLY A 26 30.86 -15.19 0.51
N PRO A 27 30.47 -16.13 1.38
CA PRO A 27 31.34 -16.59 2.46
C PRO A 27 32.58 -17.30 1.89
N ASP A 28 33.76 -16.89 2.37
CA ASP A 28 35.02 -17.61 2.19
C ASP A 28 34.87 -19.06 2.71
N PRO A 29 35.43 -20.07 2.02
CA PRO A 29 35.24 -21.47 2.39
C PRO A 29 36.06 -21.84 3.63
N VAL A 30 35.47 -21.67 4.82
CA VAL A 30 36.08 -22.15 6.07
C VAL A 30 35.77 -23.63 6.27
N THR A 31 36.78 -24.43 5.94
CA THR A 31 37.27 -25.62 6.67
C THR A 31 36.29 -26.33 7.62
N LYS A 32 35.90 -27.55 7.21
CA LYS A 32 35.24 -28.57 8.02
C LYS A 32 35.95 -28.76 9.38
N GLN A 33 35.38 -28.25 10.46
CA GLN A 33 35.65 -28.74 11.81
C GLN A 33 34.59 -29.77 12.19
N ALA A 34 35.06 -30.87 12.75
CA ALA A 34 34.26 -32.03 13.13
C ALA A 34 33.31 -31.69 14.27
N VAL A 35 32.01 -31.76 13.99
CA VAL A 35 30.93 -31.74 14.99
C VAL A 35 31.03 -33.03 15.83
N ARG A 36 31.10 -32.88 17.15
CA ARG A 36 30.97 -34.00 18.10
C ARG A 36 29.51 -34.43 18.19
N PRO A 37 29.22 -35.73 18.37
CA PRO A 37 27.85 -36.21 18.49
C PRO A 37 27.21 -35.71 19.80
N ILE A 38 26.00 -35.18 19.67
CA ILE A 38 25.08 -34.87 20.78
C ILE A 38 24.47 -36.21 21.25
N PRO A 39 24.37 -36.49 22.57
CA PRO A 39 23.82 -37.75 23.07
C PRO A 39 22.29 -37.81 22.88
N GLU A 40 21.81 -38.99 22.46
CA GLU A 40 20.38 -39.32 22.33
C GLU A 40 19.63 -39.14 23.67
N PRO A 41 18.47 -38.47 23.69
CA PRO A 41 17.60 -38.47 24.87
C PRO A 41 16.87 -39.82 24.96
N THR A 42 17.23 -40.61 25.98
CA THR A 42 16.50 -41.81 26.39
C THR A 42 15.42 -41.40 27.39
N ALA A 43 14.20 -41.16 26.91
CA ALA A 43 13.02 -41.09 27.75
C ALA A 43 11.82 -41.67 27.00
N THR A 44 11.53 -42.95 27.27
CA THR A 44 10.30 -43.63 26.86
C THR A 44 9.14 -43.11 27.70
N PHE A 45 8.21 -42.37 27.08
CA PHE A 45 6.89 -42.12 27.63
C PHE A 45 5.94 -43.25 27.19
N GLU A 46 5.44 -44.03 28.15
CA GLU A 46 4.35 -44.99 27.93
C GLU A 46 3.02 -44.22 27.82
N ALA A 47 2.42 -44.25 26.62
CA ALA A 47 1.07 -43.75 26.40
C ALA A 47 0.03 -44.69 27.04
N PRO A 48 -1.01 -44.16 27.71
CA PRO A 48 -2.09 -44.99 28.26
C PRO A 48 -2.97 -45.58 27.14
N ALA A 49 -3.29 -46.87 27.27
CA ALA A 49 -4.05 -47.64 26.30
C ALA A 49 -5.50 -47.14 26.15
N ILE A 50 -5.87 -46.76 24.92
CA ILE A 50 -7.25 -46.46 24.52
C ILE A 50 -7.98 -47.79 24.22
N PRO A 51 -9.16 -48.05 24.80
CA PRO A 51 -9.92 -49.26 24.51
C PRO A 51 -10.57 -49.18 23.11
N THR A 52 -10.15 -50.08 22.21
CA THR A 52 -10.76 -50.26 20.89
C THR A 52 -12.15 -50.91 21.02
N ASN A 53 -13.20 -50.10 20.95
CA ASN A 53 -14.55 -50.60 20.67
C ASN A 53 -14.75 -50.67 19.15
N LYS A 54 -15.08 -51.87 18.69
CA LYS A 54 -15.33 -52.24 17.30
C LYS A 54 -16.72 -51.72 16.88
N PRO A 55 -16.86 -50.91 15.81
CA PRO A 55 -18.18 -50.53 15.32
C PRO A 55 -18.80 -51.67 14.52
N ASP A 56 -20.08 -51.92 14.79
CA ASP A 56 -20.93 -52.84 14.06
C ASP A 56 -21.17 -52.38 12.61
N VAL A 57 -21.24 -53.37 11.73
CA VAL A 57 -21.46 -53.26 10.29
C VAL A 57 -22.82 -52.62 10.00
N ALA A 58 -22.83 -51.43 9.39
CA ALA A 58 -24.02 -50.84 8.79
C ALA A 58 -24.25 -51.38 7.36
N PRO A 59 -25.51 -51.51 6.91
CA PRO A 59 -25.84 -52.17 5.64
C PRO A 59 -25.66 -51.25 4.43
N THR A 60 -25.32 -51.90 3.31
CA THR A 60 -25.10 -51.35 1.96
C THR A 60 -26.28 -50.49 1.47
N PRO A 61 -26.03 -49.33 0.83
CA PRO A 61 -27.08 -48.54 0.20
C PRO A 61 -27.54 -49.17 -1.13
N PRO A 62 -28.82 -48.96 -1.53
CA PRO A 62 -29.33 -49.45 -2.80
C PRO A 62 -28.82 -48.61 -3.99
N GLU A 63 -28.66 -49.33 -5.09
CA GLU A 63 -28.22 -48.91 -6.42
C GLU A 63 -29.05 -47.73 -6.99
N PRO A 64 -28.42 -46.71 -7.62
CA PRO A 64 -29.14 -45.57 -8.18
C PRO A 64 -29.85 -45.96 -9.47
N THR A 65 -31.13 -45.58 -9.56
CA THR A 65 -32.00 -45.80 -10.72
C THR A 65 -31.72 -44.74 -11.79
N GLU A 66 -31.55 -45.17 -13.04
CA GLU A 66 -31.36 -44.30 -14.22
C GLU A 66 -32.48 -43.24 -14.36
N PRO A 67 -32.14 -41.99 -14.73
CA PRO A 67 -33.14 -41.02 -15.15
C PRO A 67 -33.53 -41.22 -16.63
N PRO A 68 -34.79 -40.90 -17.01
CA PRO A 68 -35.27 -41.11 -18.37
C PRO A 68 -34.76 -40.05 -19.35
N ALA A 69 -34.45 -40.52 -20.56
CA ALA A 69 -34.07 -39.70 -21.71
C ALA A 69 -35.15 -38.65 -22.05
N THR A 70 -34.71 -37.40 -22.24
CA THR A 70 -35.53 -36.29 -22.75
C THR A 70 -34.97 -35.84 -24.12
N PRO A 71 -35.83 -35.53 -25.12
CA PRO A 71 -35.43 -35.46 -26.52
C PRO A 71 -34.86 -34.09 -26.93
N THR A 72 -33.91 -34.17 -27.85
CA THR A 72 -33.25 -33.09 -28.58
C THR A 72 -34.23 -32.27 -29.43
N HIS A 73 -34.27 -30.96 -29.22
CA HIS A 73 -34.70 -29.99 -30.24
C HIS A 73 -33.80 -28.75 -30.20
N ALA A 74 -33.00 -28.60 -31.26
CA ALA A 74 -32.27 -27.37 -31.56
C ALA A 74 -33.20 -26.34 -32.21
N PRO A 75 -32.91 -25.04 -32.06
CA PRO A 75 -32.79 -24.22 -33.25
C PRO A 75 -31.52 -23.36 -33.26
N GLU A 76 -30.97 -23.27 -34.48
CA GLU A 76 -30.03 -22.26 -34.96
C GLU A 76 -30.47 -20.84 -34.57
N ASN A 77 -29.51 -20.01 -34.14
CA ASN A 77 -29.24 -18.67 -34.70
C ASN A 77 -28.14 -17.98 -33.88
N ALA A 78 -26.95 -17.88 -34.46
CA ALA A 78 -25.87 -17.03 -33.96
C ALA A 78 -25.96 -15.64 -34.64
N PRO A 79 -25.79 -14.52 -33.91
CA PRO A 79 -25.45 -13.25 -34.52
C PRO A 79 -23.93 -13.09 -34.60
N THR A 80 -23.50 -12.66 -35.79
CA THR A 80 -22.13 -12.34 -36.17
C THR A 80 -21.59 -11.17 -35.35
N SER A 81 -20.48 -11.39 -34.64
CA SER A 81 -19.69 -10.34 -33.99
C SER A 81 -19.05 -9.45 -35.06
N THR A 82 -19.21 -8.13 -34.92
CA THR A 82 -18.65 -7.12 -35.81
C THR A 82 -17.35 -6.62 -35.21
N ALA A 83 -16.22 -6.90 -35.88
CA ALA A 83 -14.90 -6.45 -35.47
C ALA A 83 -14.79 -4.92 -35.45
N ILE A 84 -14.26 -4.38 -34.35
CA ILE A 84 -13.84 -2.99 -34.20
C ILE A 84 -12.50 -2.79 -34.94
N PRO A 85 -12.30 -1.73 -35.75
CA PRO A 85 -11.06 -1.52 -36.46
C PRO A 85 -9.96 -0.96 -35.54
N THR A 86 -8.89 -1.71 -35.38
CA THR A 86 -7.62 -1.27 -34.79
C THR A 86 -7.05 -0.09 -35.59
N ARG A 87 -6.93 1.09 -34.97
CA ARG A 87 -6.18 2.23 -35.52
C ARG A 87 -4.71 2.11 -35.11
N THR A 88 -3.84 1.95 -36.09
CA THR A 88 -2.39 2.10 -35.91
C THR A 88 -2.04 3.57 -35.63
N PRO A 89 -1.31 3.90 -34.54
CA PRO A 89 -0.84 5.27 -34.32
C PRO A 89 0.25 5.64 -35.33
N ALA A 90 0.18 6.88 -35.83
CA ALA A 90 1.19 7.45 -36.69
C ALA A 90 2.47 7.75 -35.89
N VAL A 91 3.61 7.39 -36.45
CA VAL A 91 4.96 7.70 -35.93
C VAL A 91 5.10 9.22 -35.76
N ALA A 92 5.26 9.68 -34.51
CA ALA A 92 5.52 11.08 -34.19
C ALA A 92 6.93 11.48 -34.65
N SER A 93 7.01 12.67 -35.26
CA SER A 93 8.25 13.30 -35.73
C SER A 93 9.02 13.89 -34.55
N ALA A 94 10.34 13.67 -34.52
CA ALA A 94 11.23 14.14 -33.45
C ALA A 94 11.10 15.66 -33.21
N ALA A 95 10.74 16.03 -31.99
CA ALA A 95 10.75 17.39 -31.50
C ALA A 95 12.20 17.88 -31.22
N PRO A 96 12.48 19.20 -31.29
CA PRO A 96 13.78 19.75 -30.97
C PRO A 96 14.09 19.61 -29.46
N ILE A 97 15.33 19.22 -29.15
CA ILE A 97 15.87 19.11 -27.80
C ILE A 97 16.00 20.51 -27.19
N LEU A 98 15.19 20.82 -26.18
CA LEU A 98 15.34 22.00 -25.31
C LEU A 98 16.42 21.74 -24.23
N PRO A 99 17.08 22.78 -23.71
CA PRO A 99 18.06 22.64 -22.64
C PRO A 99 17.37 22.13 -21.36
N GLN A 100 17.89 21.04 -20.79
CA GLN A 100 17.45 20.58 -19.48
C GLN A 100 17.93 21.56 -18.40
N ILE A 101 16.98 22.12 -17.67
CA ILE A 101 17.22 23.03 -16.54
C ILE A 101 17.56 22.13 -15.34
N PRO A 102 18.70 22.32 -14.67
CA PRO A 102 19.00 21.63 -13.43
C PRO A 102 18.12 22.22 -12.33
N PHE A 103 16.99 21.58 -12.05
CA PHE A 103 16.29 21.77 -10.79
C PHE A 103 16.98 20.95 -9.70
N PRO A 104 16.87 21.35 -8.41
CA PRO A 104 17.30 20.46 -7.33
C PRO A 104 16.63 19.10 -7.52
N THR A 105 17.40 18.03 -7.32
CA THR A 105 16.85 16.68 -7.11
C THR A 105 15.71 16.75 -6.10
N PRO A 106 14.69 15.87 -6.17
CA PRO A 106 13.69 15.77 -5.11
C PRO A 106 14.43 15.79 -3.77
N PHE A 107 14.03 16.75 -2.93
CA PHE A 107 14.58 16.92 -1.60
C PHE A 107 14.23 15.64 -0.85
N THR A 108 15.23 14.93 -0.33
CA THR A 108 15.09 13.65 0.39
C THR A 108 14.46 13.89 1.76
N GLY A 109 13.20 14.34 1.83
CA GLY A 109 12.29 14.32 3.00
C GLY A 109 12.70 15.06 4.29
N ARG A 110 13.99 15.28 4.55
CA ARG A 110 14.50 15.60 5.87
C ARG A 110 14.01 16.96 6.33
N THR A 111 13.15 16.96 7.32
CA THR A 111 12.77 18.15 8.08
C THR A 111 14.03 18.70 8.76
N PRO A 112 14.47 19.95 8.47
CA PRO A 112 15.61 20.54 9.15
C PRO A 112 15.26 20.78 10.63
N GLU A 113 16.20 20.49 11.54
CA GLU A 113 16.04 20.83 12.96
C GLU A 113 15.68 22.33 13.12
N PRO A 114 15.00 22.75 14.20
CA PRO A 114 14.56 24.15 14.39
C PRO A 114 15.68 25.19 14.19
N ASP A 115 16.94 24.77 14.39
CA ASP A 115 18.14 25.59 14.31
C ASP A 115 18.82 25.56 12.92
N GLU A 116 18.36 24.68 12.02
CA GLU A 116 18.84 24.50 10.64
C GLU A 116 17.92 25.13 9.58
N ARG A 117 16.79 25.72 9.99
CA ARG A 117 15.91 26.48 9.07
C ARG A 117 16.71 27.63 8.44
N PRO A 118 16.85 27.69 7.10
CA PRO A 118 17.41 28.85 6.45
C PRO A 118 16.59 30.09 6.84
N ALA A 119 17.25 31.21 7.10
CA ALA A 119 16.56 32.47 7.34
C ALA A 119 15.63 32.76 6.14
N ALA A 120 14.38 33.14 6.42
CA ALA A 120 13.40 33.52 5.41
C ALA A 120 14.02 34.52 4.43
N LEU A 121 13.89 34.26 3.13
CA LEU A 121 14.38 35.18 2.10
C LEU A 121 13.49 36.41 2.12
N SER A 122 14.09 37.57 2.42
CA SER A 122 13.42 38.85 2.30
C SER A 122 13.16 39.18 0.83
N ALA A 123 12.17 40.02 0.53
CA ALA A 123 11.93 40.56 -0.81
C ALA A 123 13.18 41.19 -1.46
N ARG A 124 14.15 41.60 -0.63
CA ARG A 124 15.45 42.11 -1.05
C ARG A 124 16.44 41.02 -1.47
N GLU A 125 16.40 39.83 -0.87
CA GLU A 125 17.28 38.71 -1.23
C GLU A 125 16.80 38.00 -2.51
N LEU A 126 15.49 38.01 -2.78
CA LEU A 126 14.92 37.71 -4.11
C LEU A 126 15.53 38.60 -5.22
N ASP A 127 15.80 39.87 -4.89
CA ASP A 127 16.43 40.86 -5.76
C ASP A 127 17.95 40.61 -5.97
N GLU A 128 18.56 39.74 -5.15
CA GLU A 128 19.99 39.40 -5.15
C GLU A 128 20.27 37.98 -5.69
N LEU A 129 19.24 37.22 -6.09
CA LEU A 129 19.43 35.94 -6.79
C LEU A 129 20.30 36.14 -8.05
N PRO A 130 21.20 35.21 -8.40
CA PRO A 130 22.11 35.33 -9.55
C PRO A 130 21.43 35.65 -10.89
N ASP A 131 20.13 35.34 -11.00
CA ASP A 131 19.28 35.58 -12.18
C ASP A 131 18.44 36.88 -12.12
N ALA A 132 18.60 37.73 -11.10
CA ALA A 132 17.84 38.98 -10.90
C ALA A 132 17.95 39.98 -12.06
N LEU A 133 18.97 39.85 -12.93
CA LEU A 133 19.09 40.66 -14.15
C LEU A 133 18.20 40.14 -15.30
N PHE A 134 17.93 38.83 -15.35
CA PHE A 134 17.01 38.17 -16.28
C PHE A 134 15.54 38.39 -15.84
N LEU A 135 15.30 38.38 -14.53
CA LEU A 135 14.02 38.69 -13.88
C LEU A 135 13.51 40.12 -14.11
N ARG A 136 14.39 41.08 -14.44
CA ARG A 136 13.98 42.45 -14.78
C ARG A 136 13.45 42.62 -16.20
N GLN A 137 13.70 41.65 -17.09
CA GLN A 137 13.20 41.68 -18.48
C GLN A 137 11.97 40.79 -18.69
N SER A 138 11.71 39.84 -17.78
CA SER A 138 10.41 39.19 -17.67
C SER A 138 9.35 40.21 -17.32
N GLU A 139 8.08 39.92 -17.62
CA GLU A 139 6.98 40.84 -17.31
C GLU A 139 7.05 41.24 -15.82
N ALA A 140 7.48 42.48 -15.54
CA ALA A 140 7.52 43.05 -14.18
C ALA A 140 6.20 42.82 -13.44
N ASP A 141 5.11 42.69 -14.20
CA ASP A 141 3.77 42.34 -13.75
C ASP A 141 3.69 40.99 -13.02
N THR A 142 4.38 39.93 -13.46
CA THR A 142 4.35 38.60 -12.79
C THR A 142 5.09 38.67 -11.45
N TYR A 143 6.31 39.23 -11.43
CA TYR A 143 7.06 39.43 -10.20
C TYR A 143 6.28 40.31 -9.20
N HIS A 144 5.71 41.43 -9.69
CA HIS A 144 4.90 42.30 -8.86
C HIS A 144 3.56 41.67 -8.42
N ALA A 145 3.03 40.70 -9.18
CA ALA A 145 1.87 39.93 -8.76
C ALA A 145 2.24 38.96 -7.64
N ILE A 146 3.33 38.20 -7.79
CA ILE A 146 3.83 37.26 -6.79
C ILE A 146 4.16 37.99 -5.47
N ALA A 147 4.88 39.11 -5.55
CA ALA A 147 5.26 39.90 -4.37
C ALA A 147 4.08 40.53 -3.58
N ARG A 148 2.84 40.41 -4.08
CA ARG A 148 1.63 40.89 -3.37
C ARG A 148 0.93 39.80 -2.57
N PHE A 149 1.29 38.54 -2.77
CA PHE A 149 0.70 37.47 -1.97
C PHE A 149 1.22 37.52 -0.54
N ARG A 150 0.36 37.08 0.38
CA ARG A 150 0.66 37.14 1.80
C ARG A 150 1.91 36.33 2.13
N TRP A 151 1.94 35.08 1.68
CA TRP A 151 3.03 34.08 1.74
C TRP A 151 4.36 34.51 1.09
N VAL A 152 4.39 35.64 0.39
CA VAL A 152 5.63 36.27 -0.10
C VAL A 152 5.99 37.52 0.72
N SER A 153 4.97 38.28 1.12
CA SER A 153 5.12 39.60 1.70
C SER A 153 5.56 39.61 3.16
N ASP A 154 5.31 38.53 3.91
CA ASP A 154 5.78 38.33 5.28
C ASP A 154 7.14 37.61 5.37
N GLY A 155 7.68 37.18 4.22
CA GLY A 155 8.98 36.55 4.05
C GLY A 155 8.83 35.15 3.46
N ILE A 156 9.70 34.77 2.53
CA ILE A 156 9.60 33.46 1.86
C ILE A 156 10.29 32.40 2.72
N SER A 157 9.52 31.42 3.17
CA SER A 157 10.01 30.17 3.75
C SER A 157 10.70 29.29 2.70
N SER A 158 11.41 28.24 3.16
CA SER A 158 12.02 27.27 2.24
C SER A 158 10.97 26.61 1.32
N MET A 159 9.82 26.25 1.88
CA MET A 159 8.69 25.67 1.14
C MET A 159 8.15 26.65 0.08
N GLU A 160 7.88 27.91 0.45
CA GLU A 160 7.34 28.94 -0.46
C GLU A 160 8.33 29.36 -1.56
N SER A 161 9.62 29.05 -1.41
CA SER A 161 10.64 29.41 -2.40
C SER A 161 10.46 28.65 -3.73
N VAL A 162 10.01 27.40 -3.66
CA VAL A 162 9.76 26.53 -4.82
C VAL A 162 8.63 27.08 -5.71
N PRO A 163 7.40 27.31 -5.21
CA PRO A 163 6.32 27.86 -6.01
C PRO A 163 6.62 29.28 -6.49
N ALA A 164 7.29 30.12 -5.67
CA ALA A 164 7.73 31.45 -6.12
C ALA A 164 8.66 31.38 -7.33
N GLN A 165 9.66 30.49 -7.28
CA GLN A 165 10.61 30.29 -8.38
C GLN A 165 9.92 29.70 -9.61
N ALA A 166 9.05 28.70 -9.43
CA ALA A 166 8.28 28.08 -10.52
C ALA A 166 7.41 29.12 -11.25
N LEU A 167 6.67 29.96 -10.52
CA LEU A 167 5.82 31.01 -11.10
C LEU A 167 6.62 32.11 -11.79
N ILE A 168 7.81 32.43 -11.27
CA ILE A 168 8.75 33.35 -11.89
C ILE A 168 9.23 32.83 -13.26
N TYR A 169 9.66 31.56 -13.32
CA TYR A 169 10.07 30.93 -14.58
C TYR A 169 8.88 30.81 -15.54
N LEU A 170 7.71 30.45 -15.03
CA LEU A 170 6.51 30.39 -15.84
C LEU A 170 6.12 31.77 -16.38
N GLY A 171 6.34 32.84 -15.62
CA GLY A 171 6.14 34.22 -16.06
C GLY A 171 7.08 34.67 -17.17
N LEU A 172 8.26 34.06 -17.27
CA LEU A 172 9.23 34.29 -18.35
C LEU A 172 8.81 33.61 -19.64
N ASP A 173 8.44 32.34 -19.56
CA ASP A 173 8.35 31.46 -20.73
C ASP A 173 6.90 31.15 -21.16
N ALA A 174 5.97 31.09 -20.21
CA ALA A 174 4.54 30.86 -20.43
C ALA A 174 3.67 31.83 -19.60
N PRO A 175 3.73 33.15 -19.87
CA PRO A 175 3.10 34.16 -19.01
C PRO A 175 1.59 34.02 -18.86
N GLN A 176 0.90 33.42 -19.84
CA GLN A 176 -0.54 33.14 -19.71
C GLN A 176 -0.81 32.02 -18.70
N SER A 177 0.05 31.00 -18.65
CA SER A 177 -0.03 29.92 -17.66
C SER A 177 0.25 30.45 -16.26
N ALA A 178 1.30 31.27 -16.09
CA ALA A 178 1.58 31.96 -14.83
C ALA A 178 0.39 32.79 -14.36
N ARG A 179 -0.17 33.65 -15.23
CA ARG A 179 -1.36 34.44 -14.87
C ARG A 179 -2.58 33.60 -14.54
N LYS A 180 -2.70 32.37 -15.05
CA LYS A 180 -3.79 31.47 -14.73
C LYS A 180 -3.61 30.93 -13.31
N LEU A 181 -2.42 30.44 -12.97
CA LEU A 181 -2.09 30.00 -11.61
C LEU A 181 -2.24 31.13 -10.59
N LEU A 182 -1.67 32.32 -10.85
CA LEU A 182 -1.75 33.49 -9.96
C LEU A 182 -3.19 34.00 -9.71
N ARG A 183 -4.19 33.48 -10.42
CA ARG A 183 -5.60 33.83 -10.24
C ARG A 183 -6.40 32.75 -9.52
N MET A 184 -5.79 31.61 -9.20
CA MET A 184 -6.43 30.60 -8.35
C MET A 184 -6.72 31.20 -6.98
N ARG A 185 -7.84 30.79 -6.39
CA ARG A 185 -8.32 31.38 -5.14
C ARG A 185 -7.37 31.09 -3.98
N TRP A 186 -6.91 29.86 -3.89
CA TRP A 186 -5.97 29.36 -2.88
C TRP A 186 -4.54 29.93 -3.01
N MET A 187 -4.23 30.66 -4.10
CA MET A 187 -2.96 31.41 -4.17
C MET A 187 -2.98 32.68 -3.31
N SER A 188 -4.15 33.12 -2.83
CA SER A 188 -4.36 34.45 -2.24
C SER A 188 -4.23 34.52 -0.71
N ASP A 189 -4.22 33.38 -0.04
CA ASP A 189 -4.06 33.20 1.39
C ASP A 189 -2.64 32.73 1.77
N GLU A 190 -2.49 31.87 2.77
CA GLU A 190 -1.22 31.22 3.12
C GLU A 190 -1.16 29.93 2.30
N LEU A 191 -0.01 29.63 1.67
CA LEU A 191 0.15 28.39 0.92
C LEU A 191 0.34 27.22 1.88
N SER A 192 -0.47 26.18 1.73
CA SER A 192 -0.17 24.89 2.33
C SER A 192 1.03 24.22 1.64
N GLU A 193 1.53 23.14 2.24
CA GLU A 193 2.55 22.30 1.61
C GLU A 193 2.04 21.68 0.31
N ASP A 194 0.83 21.12 0.33
CA ASP A 194 0.16 20.50 -0.83
C ASP A 194 0.00 21.50 -1.99
N GLU A 195 -0.44 22.72 -1.69
CA GLU A 195 -0.58 23.78 -2.69
C GLU A 195 0.77 24.20 -3.28
N ALA A 196 1.84 24.23 -2.46
CA ALA A 196 3.18 24.56 -2.92
C ALA A 196 3.73 23.49 -3.89
N TRP A 197 3.54 22.20 -3.57
CA TRP A 197 3.90 21.08 -4.43
C TRP A 197 3.10 21.08 -5.74
N ALA A 198 1.78 21.26 -5.65
CA ALA A 198 0.91 21.35 -6.81
C ALA A 198 1.29 22.51 -7.75
N VAL A 199 1.69 23.68 -7.24
CA VAL A 199 2.19 24.78 -8.10
C VAL A 199 3.44 24.37 -8.87
N GLY A 200 4.36 23.65 -8.25
CA GLY A 200 5.54 23.10 -8.91
C GLY A 200 5.15 22.19 -10.07
N ALA A 201 4.35 21.16 -9.79
CA ALA A 201 3.91 20.19 -10.80
C ALA A 201 3.07 20.83 -11.92
N LEU A 202 2.19 21.77 -11.60
CA LEU A 202 1.44 22.54 -12.60
C LEU A 202 2.35 23.41 -13.48
N ALA A 203 3.43 23.95 -12.93
CA ALA A 203 4.42 24.67 -13.72
C ALA A 203 5.12 23.71 -14.69
N HIS A 204 5.53 22.52 -14.26
CA HIS A 204 6.10 21.47 -15.13
C HIS A 204 5.15 21.10 -16.27
N LEU A 205 3.88 20.81 -15.96
CA LEU A 205 2.86 20.57 -16.98
C LEU A 205 2.72 21.74 -17.96
N ALA A 206 2.80 22.99 -17.49
CA ALA A 206 2.67 24.15 -18.37
C ALA A 206 3.83 24.27 -19.38
N PHE A 207 5.01 23.77 -19.03
CA PHE A 207 6.19 23.72 -19.91
C PHE A 207 6.12 22.53 -20.86
N ASP A 208 5.95 21.33 -20.32
CA ASP A 208 6.17 20.08 -21.06
C ASP A 208 4.91 19.61 -21.78
N ALA A 209 3.74 19.87 -21.19
CA ALA A 209 2.45 19.43 -21.70
C ALA A 209 1.37 20.53 -21.59
N PRO A 210 1.52 21.68 -22.28
CA PRO A 210 0.64 22.84 -22.09
C PRO A 210 -0.84 22.56 -22.36
N GLY A 211 -1.15 21.57 -23.21
CA GLY A 211 -2.53 21.11 -23.42
C GLY A 211 -3.13 20.43 -22.19
N ILE A 212 -2.35 19.59 -21.51
CA ILE A 212 -2.73 18.90 -20.28
C ILE A 212 -2.85 19.93 -19.15
N PHE A 213 -1.85 20.79 -18.98
CA PHE A 213 -1.92 21.91 -18.03
C PHE A 213 -3.22 22.71 -18.16
N GLN A 214 -3.59 23.15 -19.37
CA GLN A 214 -4.79 23.95 -19.57
C GLN A 214 -6.06 23.22 -19.15
N LYS A 215 -6.09 21.90 -19.33
CA LYS A 215 -7.21 21.05 -18.95
C LYS A 215 -7.25 20.86 -17.43
N THR A 216 -6.13 20.46 -16.82
CA THR A 216 -5.99 20.25 -15.37
C THR A 216 -6.40 21.50 -14.59
N VAL A 217 -5.81 22.66 -14.89
CA VAL A 217 -6.14 23.90 -14.18
C VAL A 217 -7.51 24.51 -14.55
N SER A 218 -8.35 23.78 -15.29
CA SER A 218 -9.76 24.11 -15.50
C SER A 218 -10.71 23.13 -14.82
N MET A 219 -10.18 22.10 -14.14
CA MET A 219 -10.97 21.16 -13.33
C MET A 219 -11.49 21.86 -12.08
N PRO A 220 -12.70 21.51 -11.59
CA PRO A 220 -13.29 22.14 -10.41
C PRO A 220 -12.43 21.98 -9.15
N TRP A 221 -11.92 20.77 -8.93
CA TRP A 221 -11.12 20.36 -7.78
C TRP A 221 -9.81 21.17 -7.69
N VAL A 222 -9.07 21.32 -8.79
CA VAL A 222 -7.90 22.23 -8.85
C VAL A 222 -8.24 23.71 -8.52
N ALA A 223 -9.48 24.14 -8.72
CA ALA A 223 -9.87 25.54 -8.62
C ALA A 223 -10.42 25.94 -7.23
N ASP A 224 -10.87 24.99 -6.41
CA ASP A 224 -11.53 25.27 -5.13
C ASP A 224 -10.62 25.11 -3.91
N GLY A 225 -9.52 24.40 -4.05
CA GLY A 225 -8.43 24.20 -3.08
C GLY A 225 -7.43 23.21 -3.67
N ILE A 226 -6.42 22.80 -2.89
CA ILE A 226 -5.65 21.59 -3.16
C ILE A 226 -5.53 20.84 -1.84
N SER A 227 -6.14 19.66 -1.79
CA SER A 227 -5.93 18.64 -0.77
C SER A 227 -4.65 17.85 -1.05
N GLU A 228 -4.26 17.03 -0.09
CA GLU A 228 -3.13 16.11 -0.21
C GLU A 228 -3.28 15.18 -1.42
N ASP A 229 -4.42 14.48 -1.53
CA ASP A 229 -4.71 13.55 -2.65
C ASP A 229 -4.64 14.23 -4.02
N GLU A 230 -5.19 15.44 -4.14
CA GLU A 230 -5.14 16.24 -5.35
C GLU A 230 -3.72 16.68 -5.70
N SER A 231 -2.90 17.03 -4.71
CA SER A 231 -1.48 17.40 -4.90
C SER A 231 -0.68 16.21 -5.44
N TRP A 232 -0.87 15.03 -4.86
CA TRP A 232 -0.26 13.78 -5.34
C TRP A 232 -0.70 13.46 -6.76
N ALA A 233 -2.00 13.53 -7.06
CA ALA A 233 -2.53 13.28 -8.40
C ALA A 233 -1.99 14.27 -9.45
N ILE A 234 -1.84 15.56 -9.12
CA ILE A 234 -1.24 16.57 -10.02
C ILE A 234 0.23 16.24 -10.28
N THR A 235 0.97 15.87 -9.24
CA THR A 235 2.39 15.54 -9.33
C THR A 235 2.59 14.31 -10.21
N ALA A 236 1.86 13.23 -9.94
CA ALA A 236 1.88 12.02 -10.74
C ALA A 236 1.41 12.25 -12.19
N LEU A 237 0.41 13.10 -12.42
CA LEU A 237 0.02 13.49 -13.78
C LEU A 237 1.14 14.23 -14.51
N SER A 238 1.90 15.09 -13.81
CA SER A 238 3.07 15.78 -14.36
C SER A 238 4.14 14.78 -14.80
N ASP A 239 4.48 13.84 -13.93
CA ASP A 239 5.49 12.82 -14.22
C ASP A 239 5.03 11.91 -15.37
N LEU A 240 3.78 11.47 -15.34
CA LEU A 240 3.18 10.71 -16.44
C LEU A 240 3.18 11.51 -17.74
N ALA A 241 2.99 12.83 -17.71
CA ALA A 241 3.02 13.65 -18.92
C ALA A 241 4.44 13.79 -19.50
N MET A 242 5.46 13.81 -18.63
CA MET A 242 6.87 13.81 -19.03
C MET A 242 7.26 12.48 -19.69
N GLU A 243 6.84 11.35 -19.13
CA GLU A 243 7.18 10.02 -19.64
C GLU A 243 6.30 9.58 -20.82
N SER A 244 5.00 9.88 -20.73
CA SER A 244 3.98 9.47 -21.70
C SER A 244 2.85 10.49 -21.80
N GLY A 245 3.11 11.60 -22.51
CA GLY A 245 2.09 12.63 -22.76
C GLY A 245 0.81 12.09 -23.45
N GLY A 246 0.88 10.95 -24.14
CA GLY A 246 -0.29 10.24 -24.66
C GLY A 246 -1.15 9.62 -23.55
N ALA A 247 -0.53 8.95 -22.58
CA ALA A 247 -1.22 8.38 -21.43
C ALA A 247 -1.81 9.49 -20.54
N ALA A 248 -1.03 10.52 -20.19
CA ALA A 248 -1.53 11.65 -19.41
C ALA A 248 -2.69 12.39 -20.11
N SER A 249 -2.65 12.53 -21.44
CA SER A 249 -3.76 13.11 -22.20
C SER A 249 -5.03 12.24 -22.15
N TRP A 250 -4.88 10.92 -22.11
CA TRP A 250 -6.00 9.99 -22.03
C TRP A 250 -6.57 9.95 -20.61
N LEU A 251 -5.69 9.85 -19.61
CA LEU A 251 -6.04 9.89 -18.19
C LEU A 251 -6.89 11.12 -17.86
N SER A 252 -6.43 12.30 -18.28
CA SER A 252 -7.18 13.53 -18.05
C SER A 252 -8.58 13.54 -18.68
N SER A 253 -8.89 12.62 -19.60
CA SER A 253 -10.17 12.55 -20.32
C SER A 253 -11.21 11.63 -19.69
N TYR A 254 -10.85 10.89 -18.64
CA TYR A 254 -11.82 10.17 -17.84
C TYR A 254 -12.68 11.12 -17.03
N ASP A 255 -13.96 10.76 -16.86
CA ASP A 255 -14.93 11.60 -16.17
C ASP A 255 -14.60 11.69 -14.66
N TRP A 256 -14.18 10.58 -14.04
CA TRP A 256 -13.74 10.50 -12.64
C TRP A 256 -12.46 11.29 -12.33
N PHE A 257 -11.63 11.57 -13.34
CA PHE A 257 -10.46 12.42 -13.12
C PHE A 257 -10.83 13.92 -13.15
N ALA A 258 -12.02 14.25 -13.68
CA ALA A 258 -12.43 15.62 -13.95
C ALA A 258 -13.41 16.19 -12.92
N ASP A 259 -13.94 15.40 -12.00
CA ASP A 259 -14.88 15.81 -10.96
C ASP A 259 -14.17 16.20 -9.65
N ASP A 260 -13.80 15.23 -8.81
CA ASP A 260 -13.09 15.38 -7.54
C ASP A 260 -12.09 14.22 -7.43
N ILE A 261 -10.98 14.38 -6.70
CA ILE A 261 -9.98 13.31 -6.57
C ILE A 261 -9.99 12.79 -5.13
N ASN A 262 -10.32 11.51 -4.97
CA ASN A 262 -10.15 10.78 -3.71
C ASN A 262 -8.81 10.04 -3.64
N ALA A 263 -8.56 9.38 -2.50
CA ALA A 263 -7.34 8.63 -2.26
C ALA A 263 -7.12 7.48 -3.26
N GLU A 264 -8.17 6.74 -3.63
CA GLU A 264 -8.08 5.64 -4.60
C GLU A 264 -7.72 6.13 -6.00
N GLU A 265 -8.36 7.23 -6.44
CA GLU A 265 -8.08 7.88 -7.73
C GLU A 265 -6.66 8.47 -7.76
N SER A 266 -6.22 9.08 -6.66
CA SER A 266 -4.85 9.57 -6.50
C SER A 266 -3.83 8.42 -6.59
N MET A 267 -4.11 7.29 -5.92
CA MET A 267 -3.28 6.09 -5.98
C MET A 267 -3.20 5.53 -7.41
N VAL A 268 -4.33 5.44 -8.12
CA VAL A 268 -4.36 5.00 -9.53
C VAL A 268 -3.47 5.88 -10.41
N VAL A 269 -3.56 7.20 -10.27
CA VAL A 269 -2.77 8.16 -11.06
C VAL A 269 -1.28 8.02 -10.74
N SER A 270 -0.95 7.90 -9.46
CA SER A 270 0.41 7.71 -8.95
C SER A 270 1.04 6.44 -9.48
N THR A 271 0.34 5.30 -9.35
CA THR A 271 0.80 4.01 -9.83
C THR A 271 0.96 3.98 -11.36
N LEU A 272 0.07 4.62 -12.11
CA LEU A 272 0.26 4.75 -13.56
C LEU A 272 1.52 5.55 -13.91
N GLY A 273 1.82 6.60 -13.13
CA GLY A 273 3.08 7.34 -13.21
C GLY A 273 4.30 6.45 -13.00
N SER A 274 4.33 5.69 -11.89
CA SER A 274 5.40 4.76 -11.56
C SER A 274 5.59 3.68 -12.64
N ILE A 275 4.52 3.02 -13.08
CA ILE A 275 4.60 2.00 -14.14
C ILE A 275 5.10 2.62 -15.45
N SER A 276 4.73 3.88 -15.74
CA SER A 276 5.26 4.60 -16.91
C SER A 276 6.76 4.84 -16.78
N TYR A 277 7.24 5.24 -15.61
CA TYR A 277 8.65 5.48 -15.34
C TYR A 277 9.47 4.18 -15.43
N GLU A 278 9.02 3.11 -14.78
CA GLU A 278 9.75 1.84 -14.72
C GLU A 278 9.77 1.08 -16.06
N THR A 279 8.66 1.13 -16.81
CA THR A 279 8.48 0.24 -17.96
C THR A 279 8.06 0.93 -19.26
N GLY A 280 7.59 2.18 -19.19
CA GLY A 280 6.95 2.86 -20.32
C GLY A 280 5.59 2.25 -20.72
N SER A 281 5.01 1.37 -19.90
CA SER A 281 3.81 0.60 -20.26
C SER A 281 2.49 1.23 -19.86
N ALA A 282 2.48 2.39 -19.18
CA ALA A 282 1.25 3.04 -18.72
C ALA A 282 0.21 3.27 -19.84
N ALA A 283 0.68 3.56 -21.07
CA ALA A 283 -0.19 3.73 -22.23
C ALA A 283 -0.97 2.46 -22.62
N GLN A 284 -0.57 1.26 -22.17
CA GLN A 284 -1.28 0.01 -22.44
C GLN A 284 -2.58 -0.11 -21.65
N PHE A 285 -2.64 0.48 -20.45
CA PHE A 285 -3.85 0.48 -19.62
C PHE A 285 -4.91 1.46 -20.11
N MET A 286 -4.51 2.44 -20.94
CA MET A 286 -5.41 3.49 -21.40
C MET A 286 -6.52 2.92 -22.29
N GLY A 287 -7.77 3.11 -21.87
CA GLY A 287 -8.95 2.58 -22.54
C GLY A 287 -9.32 1.15 -22.14
N MET A 288 -8.65 0.57 -21.13
CA MET A 288 -9.15 -0.63 -20.45
C MET A 288 -10.35 -0.29 -19.57
N GLN A 289 -11.24 -1.28 -19.38
CA GLN A 289 -12.55 -1.07 -18.74
C GLN A 289 -12.42 -0.64 -17.28
N PHE A 290 -11.46 -1.20 -16.52
CA PHE A 290 -11.26 -0.86 -15.11
C PHE A 290 -10.85 0.61 -14.85
N LEU A 291 -10.56 1.38 -15.90
CA LEU A 291 -10.33 2.82 -15.79
C LEU A 291 -11.56 3.65 -16.19
N ASP A 292 -12.66 3.04 -16.65
CA ASP A 292 -13.90 3.77 -16.98
C ASP A 292 -14.57 4.34 -15.72
N SER A 293 -14.36 3.68 -14.57
CA SER A 293 -14.68 4.13 -13.21
C SER A 293 -13.68 3.52 -12.24
N ILE A 294 -13.25 4.26 -11.22
CA ILE A 294 -12.33 3.71 -10.21
C ILE A 294 -13.14 3.07 -9.09
N GLU A 295 -13.03 1.76 -8.99
CA GLU A 295 -13.50 0.95 -7.87
C GLU A 295 -12.32 0.68 -6.90
N PRO A 296 -12.57 0.43 -5.61
CA PRO A 296 -11.49 0.23 -4.65
C PRO A 296 -10.49 -0.88 -5.01
N GLY A 297 -10.95 -1.95 -5.68
CA GLY A 297 -10.09 -3.03 -6.16
C GLY A 297 -9.14 -2.64 -7.30
N ASP A 298 -9.41 -1.55 -8.01
CA ASP A 298 -8.64 -1.13 -9.19
C ASP A 298 -7.29 -0.53 -8.79
N ALA A 299 -7.27 0.27 -7.72
CA ALA A 299 -6.05 0.82 -7.14
C ALA A 299 -5.11 -0.31 -6.68
N LEU A 300 -5.68 -1.35 -6.05
CA LEU A 300 -4.90 -2.51 -5.59
C LEU A 300 -4.39 -3.38 -6.76
N ALA A 301 -5.20 -3.56 -7.80
CA ALA A 301 -4.78 -4.26 -9.01
C ALA A 301 -3.59 -3.55 -9.67
N LEU A 302 -3.67 -2.22 -9.79
CA LEU A 302 -2.58 -1.42 -10.31
C LEU A 302 -1.35 -1.46 -9.42
N GLY A 303 -1.51 -1.33 -8.09
CA GLY A 303 -0.42 -1.45 -7.13
C GLY A 303 0.31 -2.79 -7.25
N SER A 304 -0.43 -3.91 -7.35
CA SER A 304 0.16 -5.22 -7.59
C SER A 304 0.96 -5.27 -8.91
N LEU A 305 0.44 -4.66 -9.98
CA LEU A 305 1.16 -4.57 -11.26
C LEU A 305 2.41 -3.68 -11.18
N GLU A 306 2.40 -2.62 -10.35
CA GLU A 306 3.56 -1.77 -10.07
C GLU A 306 4.66 -2.52 -9.35
N PHE A 307 4.35 -3.25 -8.28
CA PHE A 307 5.31 -4.10 -7.59
C PHE A 307 5.91 -5.15 -8.52
N LEU A 308 5.07 -5.82 -9.34
CA LEU A 308 5.57 -6.73 -10.36
C LEU A 308 6.47 -6.03 -11.39
N ALA A 309 6.13 -4.80 -11.80
CA ALA A 309 6.93 -4.04 -12.75
C ALA A 309 8.31 -3.68 -12.20
N TYR A 310 8.38 -3.34 -10.91
CA TYR A 310 9.60 -2.96 -10.21
C TYR A 310 10.47 -4.16 -9.82
N GLU A 311 9.88 -5.16 -9.14
CA GLU A 311 10.62 -6.25 -8.50
C GLU A 311 10.81 -7.46 -9.42
N THR A 312 9.78 -7.79 -10.21
CA THR A 312 9.78 -8.96 -11.10
C THR A 312 9.35 -8.62 -12.54
N PRO A 313 10.11 -7.78 -13.28
CA PRO A 313 9.71 -7.29 -14.62
C PRO A 313 9.40 -8.39 -15.66
N GLU A 314 9.91 -9.61 -15.46
CA GLU A 314 9.56 -10.79 -16.27
C GLU A 314 8.13 -11.28 -15.99
N ALA A 315 7.72 -11.34 -14.73
CA ALA A 315 6.36 -11.69 -14.31
C ALA A 315 5.36 -10.63 -14.78
N PHE A 316 5.67 -9.34 -14.59
CA PHE A 316 4.85 -8.24 -15.13
C PHE A 316 4.59 -8.39 -16.63
N ARG A 317 5.63 -8.63 -17.44
CA ARG A 317 5.49 -8.87 -18.88
C ARG A 317 4.68 -10.12 -19.19
N LYS A 318 4.81 -11.19 -18.39
CA LYS A 318 4.01 -12.40 -18.53
C LYS A 318 2.53 -12.09 -18.33
N VAL A 319 2.18 -11.39 -17.24
CA VAL A 319 0.81 -10.98 -16.90
C VAL A 319 0.20 -10.14 -18.03
N LEU A 320 0.87 -9.08 -18.49
CA LEU A 320 0.34 -8.24 -19.57
C LEU A 320 0.21 -8.96 -20.93
N SER A 321 0.95 -10.05 -21.12
CA SER A 321 0.86 -10.88 -22.33
C SER A 321 -0.17 -12.01 -22.21
N HIS A 322 -0.77 -12.22 -21.03
CA HIS A 322 -1.74 -13.27 -20.80
C HIS A 322 -3.02 -12.99 -21.60
N PRO A 323 -3.62 -13.99 -22.29
CA PRO A 323 -4.78 -13.76 -23.16
C PRO A 323 -5.97 -13.09 -22.48
N THR A 324 -6.17 -13.31 -21.17
CA THR A 324 -7.21 -12.67 -20.35
C THR A 324 -6.97 -11.18 -20.12
N VAL A 325 -5.71 -10.74 -20.09
CA VAL A 325 -5.34 -9.35 -19.80
C VAL A 325 -5.06 -8.58 -21.10
N ALA A 326 -4.62 -9.28 -22.14
CA ALA A 326 -4.10 -8.70 -23.37
C ALA A 326 -5.17 -7.94 -24.19
N ASP A 327 -6.45 -8.24 -24.03
CA ASP A 327 -7.56 -7.51 -24.65
C ASP A 327 -8.19 -6.43 -23.75
N GLY A 328 -7.67 -6.27 -22.54
CA GLY A 328 -8.05 -5.26 -21.56
C GLY A 328 -8.40 -5.88 -20.22
N ILE A 329 -8.10 -5.16 -19.14
CA ILE A 329 -8.49 -5.57 -17.78
C ILE A 329 -9.93 -5.10 -17.51
N THR A 330 -10.77 -6.02 -17.04
CA THR A 330 -12.13 -5.76 -16.58
C THR A 330 -12.19 -5.65 -15.05
N ASP A 331 -13.25 -5.02 -14.53
CA ASP A 331 -13.53 -4.89 -13.09
C ASP A 331 -13.64 -6.26 -12.39
N GLN A 332 -14.02 -7.30 -13.13
CA GLN A 332 -14.05 -8.66 -12.58
C GLN A 332 -12.63 -9.23 -12.37
N GLU A 333 -11.68 -8.85 -13.23
CA GLU A 333 -10.31 -9.35 -13.21
C GLU A 333 -9.41 -8.58 -12.26
N THR A 334 -9.75 -7.33 -11.89
CA THR A 334 -8.93 -6.52 -10.97
C THR A 334 -8.74 -7.20 -9.62
N THR A 335 -9.75 -7.90 -9.11
CA THR A 335 -9.61 -8.70 -7.88
C THR A 335 -8.55 -9.80 -7.99
N ALA A 336 -8.47 -10.50 -9.12
CA ALA A 336 -7.44 -11.53 -9.31
C ALA A 336 -6.07 -10.90 -9.54
N ILE A 337 -6.01 -9.76 -10.22
CA ILE A 337 -4.77 -9.01 -10.48
C ILE A 337 -4.19 -8.45 -9.18
N ALA A 338 -5.02 -7.96 -8.26
CA ALA A 338 -4.59 -7.43 -6.96
C ALA A 338 -3.83 -8.45 -6.09
N LEU A 339 -4.02 -9.75 -6.36
CA LEU A 339 -3.32 -10.84 -5.65
C LEU A 339 -1.99 -11.24 -6.29
N LEU A 340 -1.68 -10.77 -7.50
CA LEU A 340 -0.60 -11.37 -8.30
C LEU A 340 0.79 -11.09 -7.76
N HIS A 341 1.01 -9.97 -7.08
CA HIS A 341 2.31 -9.65 -6.49
C HIS A 341 2.62 -10.63 -5.36
N ASP A 342 1.74 -10.73 -4.36
CA ASP A 342 1.86 -11.69 -3.25
C ASP A 342 2.02 -13.13 -3.77
N VAL A 343 1.12 -13.57 -4.66
CA VAL A 343 1.20 -14.91 -5.24
C VAL A 343 2.48 -15.14 -6.04
N GLN A 344 3.01 -14.14 -6.74
CA GLN A 344 4.25 -14.28 -7.49
C GLN A 344 5.46 -14.52 -6.57
N GLU A 345 5.42 -14.02 -5.34
CA GLU A 345 6.46 -14.23 -4.33
C GLU A 345 6.29 -15.58 -3.61
N THR A 346 5.07 -15.92 -3.20
CA THR A 346 4.80 -17.08 -2.35
C THR A 346 4.56 -18.36 -3.15
N ASN A 347 3.76 -18.32 -4.21
CA ASN A 347 3.45 -19.47 -5.05
C ASN A 347 3.20 -19.08 -6.53
N PRO A 348 4.27 -18.87 -7.32
CA PRO A 348 4.15 -18.39 -8.70
C PRO A 348 3.44 -19.36 -9.66
N ASP A 349 3.25 -20.62 -9.28
CA ASP A 349 2.50 -21.60 -10.08
C ASP A 349 0.99 -21.27 -10.13
N LEU A 350 0.49 -20.43 -9.21
CA LEU A 350 -0.90 -20.01 -9.16
C LEU A 350 -1.23 -18.81 -10.06
N VAL A 351 -0.24 -18.10 -10.59
CA VAL A 351 -0.46 -16.92 -11.45
C VAL A 351 -1.35 -17.23 -12.65
N ASP A 352 -1.07 -18.32 -13.39
CA ASP A 352 -1.89 -18.71 -14.54
C ASP A 352 -3.27 -19.23 -14.12
N THR A 353 -3.41 -19.73 -12.89
CA THR A 353 -4.69 -20.17 -12.33
C THR A 353 -5.57 -18.98 -11.99
N LEU A 354 -5.01 -17.94 -11.36
CA LEU A 354 -5.72 -16.70 -11.03
C LEU A 354 -6.17 -15.92 -12.26
N LEU A 355 -5.35 -15.91 -13.31
CA LEU A 355 -5.67 -15.24 -14.57
C LEU A 355 -6.68 -15.99 -15.45
N ASP A 356 -7.17 -17.15 -15.04
CA ASP A 356 -8.26 -17.87 -15.69
C ASP A 356 -9.55 -17.72 -14.86
N PRO A 357 -10.51 -16.88 -15.30
CA PRO A 357 -11.75 -16.63 -14.57
C PRO A 357 -12.59 -17.88 -14.30
N SER A 358 -12.36 -18.98 -15.03
CA SER A 358 -13.07 -20.24 -14.79
C SER A 358 -12.57 -21.02 -13.58
N ASN A 359 -11.37 -20.70 -13.08
CA ASN A 359 -10.76 -21.31 -11.90
C ASN A 359 -10.96 -20.47 -10.63
N VAL A 360 -11.45 -19.23 -10.76
CA VAL A 360 -11.59 -18.29 -9.65
C VAL A 360 -13.06 -18.09 -9.28
N GLN A 361 -13.37 -18.30 -8.01
CA GLN A 361 -14.66 -17.96 -7.43
C GLN A 361 -14.51 -16.68 -6.62
N VAL A 362 -15.32 -15.67 -6.93
CA VAL A 362 -15.32 -14.39 -6.22
C VAL A 362 -16.67 -14.19 -5.55
N GLU A 363 -16.65 -13.96 -4.24
CA GLU A 363 -17.79 -13.57 -3.42
C GLU A 363 -17.60 -12.12 -2.98
N ARG A 364 -18.63 -11.28 -3.11
CA ARG A 364 -18.58 -9.85 -2.75
C ARG A 364 -19.72 -9.49 -1.81
N ARG A 365 -19.44 -8.62 -0.83
CA ARG A 365 -20.44 -8.08 0.08
C ARG A 365 -20.05 -6.67 0.51
N THR A 366 -20.91 -5.68 0.25
CA THR A 366 -20.75 -4.35 0.86
C THR A 366 -21.38 -4.34 2.24
N VAL A 367 -20.60 -3.95 3.24
CA VAL A 367 -21.03 -3.79 4.63
C VAL A 367 -20.95 -2.32 5.02
N ARG A 368 -21.98 -1.81 5.69
CA ARG A 368 -21.94 -0.46 6.25
C ARG A 368 -21.43 -0.51 7.68
N LEU A 369 -20.26 0.08 7.91
CA LEU A 369 -19.63 0.27 9.20
C LEU A 369 -20.04 1.64 9.82
N PRO A 370 -20.13 1.74 11.16
CA PRO A 370 -20.46 2.98 11.85
C PRO A 370 -19.56 4.19 11.53
N LEU A 371 -18.25 3.97 11.38
CA LEU A 371 -17.27 5.06 11.23
C LEU A 371 -16.77 5.20 9.79
N ALA A 372 -16.33 4.12 9.14
CA ALA A 372 -15.83 4.16 7.76
C ALA A 372 -16.92 4.35 6.70
N GLY A 373 -18.17 4.04 7.02
CA GLY A 373 -19.24 4.03 6.02
C GLY A 373 -19.28 2.71 5.25
N ASP A 374 -19.32 2.75 3.93
CA ASP A 374 -19.47 1.54 3.11
C ASP A 374 -18.09 0.91 2.85
N VAL A 375 -17.93 -0.36 3.22
CA VAL A 375 -16.72 -1.16 3.00
C VAL A 375 -17.09 -2.39 2.16
N GLU A 376 -16.36 -2.64 1.08
CA GLU A 376 -16.51 -3.83 0.26
C GLU A 376 -15.63 -4.97 0.77
N LEU A 377 -16.26 -6.11 1.03
CA LEU A 377 -15.60 -7.35 1.41
C LEU A 377 -15.57 -8.28 0.21
N VAL A 378 -14.41 -8.82 -0.11
CA VAL A 378 -14.22 -9.73 -1.24
C VAL A 378 -13.50 -10.98 -0.78
N ILE A 379 -14.07 -12.15 -1.09
CA ILE A 379 -13.40 -13.44 -0.91
C ILE A 379 -13.12 -14.06 -2.27
N VAL A 380 -11.86 -14.43 -2.49
CA VAL A 380 -11.38 -15.15 -3.67
C VAL A 380 -11.04 -16.58 -3.29
N ARG A 381 -11.48 -17.55 -4.10
CA ARG A 381 -11.20 -18.98 -3.89
C ARG A 381 -10.82 -19.67 -5.19
N LEU A 382 -9.90 -20.62 -5.10
CA LEU A 382 -9.56 -21.52 -6.21
C LEU A 382 -10.37 -22.82 -6.20
N GLN A 383 -11.10 -23.11 -5.12
CA GLN A 383 -11.97 -24.27 -4.94
C GLN A 383 -13.27 -23.86 -4.24
N PRO A 384 -14.35 -24.67 -4.28
CA PRO A 384 -15.55 -24.40 -3.50
C PRO A 384 -15.23 -24.28 -2.01
N GLY A 385 -15.75 -23.23 -1.38
CA GLY A 385 -15.49 -22.88 0.01
C GLY A 385 -16.70 -22.94 0.93
N ALA A 386 -16.49 -22.61 2.20
CA ALA A 386 -17.53 -22.58 3.21
C ALA A 386 -18.39 -21.31 3.09
N PRO A 387 -19.74 -21.41 3.08
CA PRO A 387 -20.61 -20.23 3.06
C PRO A 387 -20.44 -19.30 4.26
N ARG A 388 -19.94 -19.81 5.40
CA ARG A 388 -19.78 -19.03 6.64
C ARG A 388 -18.63 -18.01 6.58
N SER A 389 -17.67 -18.16 5.67
CA SER A 389 -16.44 -17.37 5.69
C SER A 389 -16.69 -15.89 5.42
N MET A 390 -17.69 -15.55 4.60
CA MET A 390 -18.08 -14.15 4.39
C MET A 390 -18.78 -13.54 5.60
N ASP A 391 -19.61 -14.34 6.30
CA ASP A 391 -20.22 -13.88 7.55
C ASP A 391 -19.16 -13.65 8.64
N LEU A 392 -18.16 -14.53 8.70
CA LEU A 392 -17.02 -14.40 9.60
C LEU A 392 -16.15 -13.18 9.30
N LEU A 393 -15.83 -12.93 8.01
CA LEU A 393 -15.08 -11.75 7.61
C LEU A 393 -15.84 -10.46 7.96
N GLU A 394 -17.15 -10.41 7.70
CA GLU A 394 -17.99 -9.27 8.11
C GLU A 394 -17.99 -9.06 9.63
N ASP A 395 -18.17 -10.12 10.40
CA ASP A 395 -18.22 -10.05 11.87
C ASP A 395 -16.89 -9.53 12.45
N VAL A 396 -15.76 -10.01 11.91
CA VAL A 396 -14.42 -9.55 12.31
C VAL A 396 -14.19 -8.09 11.94
N VAL A 397 -14.47 -7.67 10.69
CA VAL A 397 -14.28 -6.28 10.26
C VAL A 397 -15.10 -5.32 11.13
N ARG A 398 -16.35 -5.69 11.46
CA ARG A 398 -17.20 -4.92 12.37
C ARG A 398 -16.62 -4.85 13.78
N PHE A 399 -16.11 -5.98 14.29
CA PHE A 399 -15.51 -6.05 15.60
C PHE A 399 -14.28 -5.15 15.71
N VAL A 400 -13.36 -5.22 14.74
CA VAL A 400 -12.11 -4.45 14.80
C VAL A 400 -12.38 -2.95 14.71
N GLU A 401 -13.30 -2.49 13.83
CA GLU A 401 -13.70 -1.07 13.81
C GLU A 401 -14.30 -0.62 15.14
N ASP A 402 -15.26 -1.38 15.69
CA ASP A 402 -15.85 -1.04 16.99
C ASP A 402 -14.78 -0.99 18.08
N TYR A 403 -13.92 -2.00 18.15
CA TYR A 403 -12.90 -2.13 19.18
C TYR A 403 -11.92 -0.97 19.16
N MET A 404 -11.38 -0.64 17.98
CA MET A 404 -10.49 0.49 17.76
C MET A 404 -11.19 1.82 18.04
N GLY A 405 -12.48 1.93 17.73
CA GLY A 405 -13.23 3.18 17.85
C GLY A 405 -12.70 4.28 16.93
N GLU A 406 -12.12 3.87 15.80
CA GLU A 406 -11.66 4.72 14.70
C GLU A 406 -12.23 4.19 13.39
N SER A 407 -12.24 5.03 12.35
CA SER A 407 -12.65 4.59 11.01
C SER A 407 -11.79 3.41 10.56
N PHE A 408 -12.43 2.38 9.99
CA PHE A 408 -11.70 1.32 9.30
C PHE A 408 -10.77 1.94 8.24
N PRO A 409 -9.49 1.53 8.13
CA PRO A 409 -8.49 2.29 7.37
C PRO A 409 -8.63 2.20 5.84
N THR A 410 -9.53 1.34 5.36
CA THR A 410 -9.80 1.13 3.94
C THR A 410 -11.31 0.92 3.73
N ASN A 411 -11.78 1.16 2.52
CA ASN A 411 -13.12 0.79 2.08
C ASN A 411 -13.15 -0.56 1.35
N PHE A 412 -12.05 -1.31 1.31
CA PHE A 412 -11.94 -2.58 0.60
C PHE A 412 -11.09 -3.60 1.35
N VAL A 413 -11.66 -4.79 1.57
CA VAL A 413 -11.01 -5.91 2.25
C VAL A 413 -11.01 -7.13 1.34
N LEU A 414 -9.82 -7.60 0.98
CA LEU A 414 -9.63 -8.76 0.11
C LEU A 414 -9.05 -9.94 0.90
N LEU A 415 -9.78 -11.05 0.93
CA LEU A 415 -9.35 -12.32 1.49
C LEU A 415 -9.22 -13.38 0.39
N PHE A 416 -8.08 -14.04 0.32
CA PHE A 416 -7.76 -15.08 -0.65
C PHE A 416 -7.52 -16.42 0.04
N TYR A 417 -8.29 -17.44 -0.32
CA TYR A 417 -8.04 -18.81 0.14
C TYR A 417 -7.20 -19.58 -0.87
N ALA A 418 -5.91 -19.75 -0.58
CA ALA A 418 -4.97 -20.47 -1.43
C ALA A 418 -3.72 -20.95 -0.68
N ASP A 419 -3.04 -21.91 -1.30
CA ASP A 419 -1.70 -22.37 -0.90
C ASP A 419 -0.65 -21.34 -1.36
N ALA A 420 -0.83 -20.08 -0.95
CA ALA A 420 0.00 -18.92 -1.31
C ALA A 420 0.38 -18.13 -0.05
N VAL A 421 0.51 -18.84 1.08
CA VAL A 421 1.00 -18.30 2.34
C VAL A 421 2.49 -18.60 2.46
N MET A 422 3.27 -17.70 3.07
CA MET A 422 4.68 -17.97 3.37
C MET A 422 4.82 -19.26 4.19
N SER A 423 5.87 -20.04 3.92
CA SER A 423 6.04 -21.36 4.54
C SER A 423 6.05 -21.26 6.07
N ASP A 424 5.25 -22.11 6.73
CA ASP A 424 5.02 -22.22 8.19
C ASP A 424 3.93 -21.28 8.79
N PHE A 425 3.27 -20.43 7.99
CA PHE A 425 2.14 -19.61 8.45
C PHE A 425 0.78 -20.14 7.94
N ASP A 426 -0.26 -19.88 8.72
CA ASP A 426 -1.66 -20.23 8.39
C ASP A 426 -2.39 -19.11 7.63
N GLY A 427 -1.89 -17.88 7.78
CA GLY A 427 -2.36 -16.65 7.13
C GLY A 427 -1.21 -15.67 6.91
N HIS A 428 -1.41 -14.72 6.00
CA HIS A 428 -0.49 -13.62 5.74
C HIS A 428 -1.25 -12.39 5.21
N ASN A 429 -0.94 -11.21 5.75
CA ASN A 429 -1.42 -9.93 5.22
C ASN A 429 -0.28 -9.23 4.46
N ALA A 430 -0.45 -9.03 3.16
CA ALA A 430 0.49 -8.35 2.27
C ALA A 430 0.21 -6.83 2.18
N GLY A 431 -0.39 -6.25 3.22
CA GLY A 431 -0.85 -4.87 3.36
C GLY A 431 -2.12 -4.50 2.61
N PHE A 432 -2.30 -5.02 1.40
CA PHE A 432 -3.46 -4.71 0.56
C PHE A 432 -4.47 -5.85 0.46
N ASN A 433 -4.05 -7.05 0.83
CA ASN A 433 -4.85 -8.27 0.77
C ASN A 433 -4.35 -9.26 1.82
N MET A 434 -5.20 -10.22 2.14
CA MET A 434 -4.90 -11.29 3.09
C MET A 434 -5.01 -12.62 2.38
N THR A 435 -4.06 -13.51 2.60
CA THR A 435 -4.08 -14.89 2.11
C THR A 435 -4.17 -15.85 3.30
N ILE A 436 -5.07 -16.82 3.25
CA ILE A 436 -5.25 -17.87 4.28
C ILE A 436 -5.25 -19.24 3.60
N LEU A 437 -4.73 -20.27 4.27
CA LEU A 437 -4.73 -21.63 3.71
C LEU A 437 -6.16 -22.13 3.45
N PRO A 438 -6.42 -22.88 2.37
CA PRO A 438 -7.77 -23.32 2.00
C PRO A 438 -8.46 -24.23 3.02
N GLU A 439 -7.71 -24.90 3.88
CA GLU A 439 -8.24 -25.78 4.92
C GLU A 439 -9.01 -25.03 6.02
N PHE A 440 -8.75 -23.73 6.20
CA PHE A 440 -9.51 -22.87 7.10
C PHE A 440 -10.84 -22.39 6.51
N ASP A 441 -11.06 -22.55 5.19
CA ASP A 441 -12.34 -22.31 4.51
C ASP A 441 -13.29 -23.51 4.61
N SER A 442 -13.37 -24.10 5.80
CA SER A 442 -14.25 -25.22 6.14
C SER A 442 -15.43 -24.76 7.00
N ASP A 443 -16.53 -25.52 7.06
CA ASP A 443 -17.66 -25.32 7.98
C ASP A 443 -17.97 -26.54 8.86
N ASP A 444 -17.02 -27.48 8.94
CA ASP A 444 -17.13 -28.68 9.76
C ASP A 444 -16.68 -28.45 11.22
N ASP A 445 -16.70 -29.50 12.03
CA ASP A 445 -16.25 -29.48 13.43
C ASP A 445 -14.73 -29.76 13.54
N SER A 446 -13.94 -29.41 12.51
CA SER A 446 -12.48 -29.58 12.51
C SER A 446 -11.78 -28.52 13.37
N ASP A 447 -10.52 -28.78 13.72
CA ASP A 447 -9.70 -27.83 14.47
C ASP A 447 -9.42 -26.59 13.61
N GLU A 448 -9.22 -26.77 12.29
CA GLU A 448 -9.05 -25.72 11.30
C GLU A 448 -10.31 -24.84 11.23
N ALA A 449 -11.50 -25.46 11.19
CA ALA A 449 -12.75 -24.73 11.21
C ALA A 449 -12.97 -23.96 12.53
N TYR A 450 -12.46 -24.45 13.64
CA TYR A 450 -12.50 -23.75 14.93
C TYR A 450 -11.51 -22.58 14.98
N TYR A 451 -10.35 -22.71 14.33
CA TYR A 451 -9.26 -21.73 14.36
C TYR A 451 -9.38 -20.62 13.30
N ALA A 452 -10.13 -20.83 12.22
CA ALA A 452 -10.34 -19.82 11.17
C ALA A 452 -10.75 -18.41 11.65
N PRO A 453 -11.65 -18.24 12.65
CA PRO A 453 -12.00 -16.93 13.20
C PRO A 453 -10.81 -16.18 13.81
N TYR A 454 -9.89 -16.90 14.42
CA TYR A 454 -8.68 -16.35 15.02
C TYR A 454 -7.75 -15.77 13.95
N ILE A 455 -7.44 -16.58 12.92
CA ILE A 455 -6.56 -16.16 11.82
C ILE A 455 -7.18 -14.96 11.09
N ILE A 456 -8.46 -15.00 10.73
CA ILE A 456 -9.11 -13.88 10.05
C ILE A 456 -9.08 -12.61 10.92
N ALA A 457 -9.26 -12.73 12.24
CA ALA A 457 -9.15 -11.59 13.14
C ALA A 457 -7.73 -11.02 13.23
N HIS A 458 -6.72 -11.88 13.21
CA HIS A 458 -5.32 -11.48 13.13
C HIS A 458 -5.05 -10.70 11.82
N GLU A 459 -5.37 -11.30 10.68
CA GLU A 459 -5.09 -10.67 9.37
C GLU A 459 -5.88 -9.37 9.17
N VAL A 460 -7.13 -9.30 9.62
CA VAL A 460 -7.93 -8.07 9.53
C VAL A 460 -7.38 -6.96 10.45
N ALA A 461 -6.76 -7.32 11.58
CA ALA A 461 -6.17 -6.33 12.47
C ALA A 461 -4.98 -5.60 11.82
N HIS A 462 -4.25 -6.23 10.90
CA HIS A 462 -3.15 -5.59 10.17
C HIS A 462 -3.57 -4.38 9.33
N TYR A 463 -4.85 -4.21 8.97
CA TYR A 463 -5.28 -2.94 8.36
C TYR A 463 -5.03 -1.73 9.27
N TYR A 464 -5.03 -1.90 10.60
CA TYR A 464 -4.57 -0.88 11.56
C TYR A 464 -3.07 -1.00 11.87
N TRP A 465 -2.53 -2.23 11.84
CA TRP A 465 -1.20 -2.60 12.34
C TRP A 465 -0.28 -3.13 11.23
N ASN A 466 0.10 -2.27 10.27
CA ASN A 466 1.01 -2.65 9.18
C ASN A 466 1.93 -1.50 8.76
N TYR A 467 2.32 -0.65 9.70
CA TYR A 467 3.02 0.61 9.40
C TYR A 467 4.14 0.94 10.40
N SER A 468 4.59 -0.03 11.20
CA SER A 468 5.73 0.19 12.08
C SER A 468 7.01 -0.36 11.46
N SER A 469 8.13 0.28 11.79
CA SER A 469 9.45 -0.33 11.55
C SER A 469 9.76 -1.50 12.50
N GLN A 470 8.82 -1.83 13.39
CA GLN A 470 9.00 -2.73 14.53
C GLN A 470 8.01 -3.88 14.45
N THR A 471 8.40 -4.99 13.81
CA THR A 471 7.53 -6.18 13.62
C THR A 471 6.84 -6.65 14.92
N TRP A 472 7.48 -6.53 16.09
CA TRP A 472 6.87 -6.92 17.37
C TRP A 472 5.65 -6.08 17.73
N LEU A 473 5.59 -4.83 17.28
CA LEU A 473 4.47 -3.94 17.51
C LEU A 473 3.30 -4.35 16.63
N ASP A 474 3.52 -4.47 15.32
CA ASP A 474 2.46 -4.79 14.37
C ASP A 474 1.90 -6.20 14.61
N GLU A 475 2.76 -7.22 14.66
CA GLU A 475 2.34 -8.60 14.91
C GLU A 475 1.77 -8.80 16.31
N GLY A 476 2.39 -8.18 17.32
CA GLY A 476 1.92 -8.26 18.69
C GLY A 476 0.55 -7.60 18.89
N ALA A 477 0.29 -6.51 18.18
CA ALA A 477 -0.99 -5.81 18.20
C ALA A 477 -2.08 -6.60 17.46
N ALA A 478 -1.77 -7.11 16.26
CA ALA A 478 -2.68 -7.94 15.47
C ALA A 478 -3.08 -9.23 16.22
N GLU A 479 -2.10 -9.90 16.81
CA GLU A 479 -2.31 -11.11 17.61
C GLU A 479 -3.05 -10.84 18.93
N THR A 480 -2.84 -9.68 19.55
CA THR A 480 -3.65 -9.30 20.70
C THR A 480 -5.11 -9.06 20.31
N MET A 481 -5.37 -8.48 19.14
CA MET A 481 -6.72 -8.28 18.62
C MET A 481 -7.43 -9.60 18.32
N SER A 482 -6.75 -10.59 17.73
CA SER A 482 -7.32 -11.91 17.47
C SER A 482 -7.72 -12.63 18.77
N ILE A 483 -6.89 -12.53 19.81
CA ILE A 483 -7.18 -13.05 21.14
C ILE A 483 -8.40 -12.36 21.76
N ILE A 484 -8.47 -11.03 21.73
CA ILE A 484 -9.60 -10.27 22.30
C ILE A 484 -10.91 -10.62 21.55
N TYR A 485 -10.84 -10.79 20.22
CA TYR A 485 -11.97 -11.23 19.43
C TYR A 485 -12.45 -12.64 19.84
N GLU A 486 -11.54 -13.60 19.96
CA GLU A 486 -11.84 -14.96 20.41
C GLU A 486 -12.47 -14.97 21.81
N GLU A 487 -11.89 -14.23 22.77
CA GLU A 487 -12.40 -14.13 24.14
C GLU A 487 -13.81 -13.53 24.17
N THR A 488 -14.05 -12.51 23.35
CA THR A 488 -15.35 -11.82 23.29
C THR A 488 -16.43 -12.71 22.67
N THR A 489 -16.10 -13.46 21.63
CA THR A 489 -17.06 -14.27 20.87
C THR A 489 -17.35 -15.61 21.53
N THR A 490 -16.36 -16.24 22.15
CA THR A 490 -16.50 -17.56 22.79
C THR A 490 -16.81 -17.46 24.29
N GLY A 491 -16.45 -16.34 24.93
CA GLY A 491 -16.46 -16.19 26.38
C GLY A 491 -15.42 -17.07 27.09
N GLN A 492 -14.50 -17.69 26.34
CA GLN A 492 -13.40 -18.47 26.87
C GLN A 492 -12.14 -17.63 26.79
N GLU A 493 -11.44 -17.51 27.91
CA GLU A 493 -10.14 -16.86 27.95
C GLU A 493 -9.15 -17.69 27.11
N SER A 494 -8.44 -17.03 26.20
CA SER A 494 -7.54 -17.70 25.25
C SER A 494 -6.25 -18.05 25.98
N TRP A 495 -6.27 -19.18 26.69
CA TRP A 495 -5.15 -19.64 27.53
C TRP A 495 -4.02 -20.30 26.71
N GLY A 496 -4.16 -20.40 25.38
CA GLY A 496 -3.24 -21.16 24.52
C GLY A 496 -2.15 -20.31 23.85
N ALA A 497 -2.55 -19.29 23.08
CA ALA A 497 -1.68 -18.60 22.13
C ALA A 497 -0.52 -17.82 22.80
N ALA A 498 -0.77 -17.17 23.93
CA ALA A 498 0.25 -16.38 24.65
C ALA A 498 1.36 -17.23 25.29
N ASP A 499 1.07 -18.49 25.61
CA ASP A 499 1.99 -19.42 26.28
C ASP A 499 2.79 -20.29 25.30
N THR A 500 2.39 -20.39 24.02
CA THR A 500 2.87 -21.43 23.09
C THR A 500 4.25 -21.21 22.49
N PHE A 501 4.75 -19.97 22.41
CA PHE A 501 6.06 -19.72 21.79
C PHE A 501 6.91 -18.82 22.70
N PRO A 502 7.68 -19.34 23.67
CA PRO A 502 8.68 -18.52 24.33
C PRO A 502 9.76 -18.10 23.32
N CYS A 503 9.98 -16.78 23.16
CA CYS A 503 11.13 -16.28 22.41
C CYS A 503 12.42 -16.85 23.02
N PRO A 504 13.19 -17.69 22.29
CA PRO A 504 14.38 -18.32 22.84
C PRO A 504 15.58 -17.36 22.92
N TYR A 505 15.48 -16.20 22.28
CA TYR A 505 16.59 -15.28 22.04
C TYR A 505 16.53 -14.00 22.90
N ALA A 506 15.34 -13.61 23.39
CA ALA A 506 15.13 -12.44 24.25
C ALA A 506 14.12 -12.71 25.35
N ALA A 507 14.30 -11.97 26.45
CA ALA A 507 13.36 -11.93 27.56
C ALA A 507 12.45 -10.69 27.53
N ASP A 508 12.77 -9.70 26.70
CA ASP A 508 12.18 -8.36 26.67
C ASP A 508 12.26 -7.76 25.25
N LEU A 509 11.54 -6.66 25.02
CA LEU A 509 11.42 -6.02 23.69
C LEU A 509 12.72 -5.33 23.26
N THR A 510 13.52 -4.85 24.22
CA THR A 510 14.86 -4.32 23.94
C THR A 510 15.81 -5.38 23.38
N GLY A 511 15.62 -6.63 23.76
CA GLY A 511 16.31 -7.78 23.17
C GLY A 511 15.95 -7.97 21.70
N VAL A 512 14.65 -7.87 21.36
CA VAL A 512 14.13 -8.00 19.98
C VAL A 512 14.68 -6.91 19.07
N GLU A 513 14.64 -5.65 19.52
CA GLU A 513 15.17 -4.50 18.76
C GLU A 513 16.67 -4.61 18.40
N ARG A 514 17.41 -5.51 19.07
CA ARG A 514 18.84 -5.75 18.84
C ARG A 514 19.13 -7.02 18.05
N MET A 515 18.11 -7.80 17.72
CA MET A 515 18.27 -9.04 16.97
C MET A 515 18.49 -8.78 15.49
N LYS A 516 18.96 -9.82 14.81
CA LYS A 516 18.84 -9.87 13.35
C LYS A 516 17.39 -10.12 13.01
N GLU A 517 16.94 -9.53 11.91
CA GLU A 517 15.56 -9.59 11.38
C GLU A 517 14.93 -10.99 11.46
N THR A 518 15.60 -12.02 10.93
CA THR A 518 15.09 -13.41 10.96
C THR A 518 14.94 -14.03 12.36
N GLU A 519 15.71 -13.56 13.36
CA GLU A 519 15.56 -13.99 14.75
C GLU A 519 14.53 -13.12 15.49
N ALA A 520 14.30 -11.90 14.99
CA ALA A 520 13.36 -10.94 15.53
C ALA A 520 11.91 -11.33 15.20
N GLU A 521 11.61 -11.85 14.01
CA GLU A 521 10.26 -12.27 13.58
C GLU A 521 9.62 -13.30 14.54
N ASP A 522 10.28 -14.44 14.81
CA ASP A 522 9.78 -15.45 15.76
C ASP A 522 9.53 -14.86 17.18
N CYS A 523 10.35 -13.89 17.56
CA CYS A 523 10.28 -13.25 18.86
C CYS A 523 9.29 -12.08 18.90
N ALA A 524 8.97 -11.50 17.74
CA ALA A 524 8.11 -10.35 17.56
C ALA A 524 6.68 -10.70 17.98
N TYR A 525 6.12 -11.78 17.42
CA TYR A 525 4.83 -12.34 17.85
C TYR A 525 4.83 -12.64 19.35
N SER A 526 5.80 -13.44 19.82
CA SER A 526 5.85 -13.90 21.21
C SER A 526 5.86 -12.76 22.23
N LEU A 527 6.79 -11.82 22.09
CA LEU A 527 7.03 -10.79 23.09
C LEU A 527 6.07 -9.61 22.92
N GLY A 528 5.73 -9.25 21.67
CA GLY A 528 4.74 -8.23 21.36
C GLY A 528 3.37 -8.58 21.91
N THR A 529 2.86 -9.78 21.63
CA THR A 529 1.56 -10.24 22.13
C THR A 529 1.53 -10.27 23.64
N ARG A 530 2.57 -10.79 24.29
CA ARG A 530 2.62 -10.80 25.76
C ARG A 530 2.67 -9.40 26.37
N PHE A 531 3.38 -8.48 25.73
CA PHE A 531 3.41 -7.07 26.16
C PHE A 531 2.02 -6.44 26.10
N PHE A 532 1.33 -6.55 24.96
CA PHE A 532 -0.01 -5.98 24.80
C PHE A 532 -1.07 -6.70 25.64
N LEU A 533 -0.97 -8.02 25.85
CA LEU A 533 -1.83 -8.74 26.78
C LEU A 533 -1.59 -8.35 28.24
N ASP A 534 -0.35 -8.07 28.63
CA ASP A 534 -0.06 -7.55 29.97
C ASP A 534 -0.72 -6.17 30.18
N LEU A 535 -0.68 -5.30 29.16
CA LEU A 535 -1.43 -4.03 29.15
C LEU A 535 -2.94 -4.32 29.27
N TYR A 536 -3.51 -5.11 28.38
CA TYR A 536 -4.94 -5.43 28.32
C TYR A 536 -5.47 -6.02 29.64
N ARG A 537 -4.72 -6.94 30.27
CA ARG A 537 -5.13 -7.62 31.51
C ARG A 537 -4.97 -6.77 32.77
N THR A 538 -4.13 -5.74 32.73
CA THR A 538 -3.79 -4.93 33.91
C THR A 538 -4.56 -3.61 33.96
N LEU A 539 -4.81 -3.04 32.78
CA LEU A 539 -5.65 -1.87 32.58
C LEU A 539 -7.13 -2.26 32.60
N ASP A 540 -8.01 -1.28 32.79
CA ASP A 540 -9.41 -1.50 32.42
C ASP A 540 -9.58 -1.42 30.90
N GLU A 541 -10.69 -1.97 30.39
CA GLU A 541 -10.94 -2.07 28.95
C GLU A 541 -10.92 -0.70 28.26
N GLU A 542 -11.46 0.35 28.90
CA GLU A 542 -11.53 1.70 28.33
C GLU A 542 -10.13 2.34 28.28
N GLU A 543 -9.32 2.16 29.33
CA GLU A 543 -7.92 2.56 29.35
C GLU A 543 -7.12 1.85 28.26
N PHE A 544 -7.23 0.52 28.11
CA PHE A 544 -6.49 -0.20 27.07
C PHE A 544 -6.91 0.25 25.67
N ARG A 545 -8.21 0.28 25.37
CA ARG A 545 -8.73 0.69 24.05
C ARG A 545 -8.29 2.11 23.70
N ARG A 546 -8.29 3.03 24.66
CA ARG A 546 -7.81 4.38 24.46
C ARG A 546 -6.32 4.39 24.08
N GLY A 547 -5.46 3.75 24.86
CA GLY A 547 -4.02 3.75 24.58
C GLY A 547 -3.69 3.03 23.27
N PHE A 548 -4.40 1.96 22.96
CA PHE A 548 -4.23 1.21 21.72
C PHE A 548 -4.63 2.04 20.50
N ARG A 549 -5.77 2.76 20.57
CA ARG A 549 -6.16 3.72 19.53
C ARG A 549 -5.18 4.90 19.41
N ASP A 550 -4.80 5.50 20.53
CA ASP A 550 -3.90 6.66 20.54
C ASP A 550 -2.54 6.28 19.90
N LEU A 551 -2.06 5.04 20.13
CA LEU A 551 -0.87 4.49 19.47
C LEU A 551 -1.03 4.36 17.95
N TYR A 552 -2.18 3.85 17.48
CA TYR A 552 -2.50 3.77 16.05
C TYR A 552 -2.45 5.17 15.40
N LEU A 553 -3.13 6.15 16.01
CA LEU A 553 -3.21 7.52 15.50
C LEU A 553 -1.85 8.20 15.43
N MET A 554 -1.00 8.01 16.46
CA MET A 554 0.36 8.57 16.48
C MET A 554 1.20 8.09 15.29
N GLY A 555 1.06 6.84 14.87
CA GLY A 555 1.82 6.33 13.72
C GLY A 555 1.20 6.62 12.36
N ARG A 556 -0.09 6.99 12.31
CA ARG A 556 -0.75 7.32 11.04
C ARG A 556 -0.23 8.65 10.47
N ASP A 557 0.05 9.62 11.34
CA ASP A 557 0.45 10.96 10.95
C ASP A 557 1.98 11.07 10.64
N VAL A 558 2.73 9.96 10.76
CA VAL A 558 4.20 9.91 10.63
C VAL A 558 4.63 8.93 9.52
N PHE A 559 3.81 8.73 8.47
CA PHE A 559 4.27 7.97 7.30
C PHE A 559 5.26 8.80 6.47
N ASP A 560 6.44 9.01 7.03
CA ASP A 560 7.65 9.34 6.30
C ASP A 560 8.42 8.02 6.13
N PRO A 561 8.47 7.42 4.92
CA PRO A 561 9.25 6.20 4.68
C PRO A 561 10.75 6.40 4.97
N GLU A 562 11.22 7.64 5.13
CA GLU A 562 12.58 7.95 5.57
C GLU A 562 12.71 8.09 7.11
N ASP A 563 11.62 8.07 7.89
CA ASP A 563 11.62 8.06 9.35
C ASP A 563 11.41 6.64 9.91
N PRO A 564 12.49 5.88 10.16
CA PRO A 564 12.38 4.55 10.76
C PRO A 564 11.87 4.58 12.20
N GLU A 565 11.57 5.73 12.80
CA GLU A 565 10.98 5.84 14.15
C GLU A 565 9.44 5.83 14.16
N ALA A 566 8.78 5.75 13.00
CA ALA A 566 7.32 5.58 12.92
C ALA A 566 6.89 4.34 13.76
N ARG A 567 6.10 4.60 14.81
CA ARG A 567 5.66 3.64 15.85
C ARG A 567 6.82 2.90 16.54
N SER A 568 7.43 3.61 17.49
CA SER A 568 8.46 3.11 18.39
C SER A 568 7.94 2.90 19.82
N ILE A 569 8.78 2.37 20.71
CA ILE A 569 8.45 2.32 22.15
C ILE A 569 8.14 3.69 22.74
N ASP A 570 8.71 4.77 22.22
CA ASP A 570 8.43 6.09 22.73
C ASP A 570 7.00 6.51 22.41
N HIS A 571 6.48 6.11 21.25
CA HIS A 571 5.05 6.24 20.93
C HIS A 571 4.18 5.38 21.84
N VAL A 572 4.58 4.15 22.15
CA VAL A 572 3.85 3.31 23.12
C VAL A 572 3.84 3.96 24.51
N LYS A 573 4.96 4.53 24.97
CA LYS A 573 5.00 5.27 26.24
C LYS A 573 4.07 6.46 26.22
N GLU A 574 4.08 7.24 25.14
CA GLU A 574 3.23 8.42 24.99
C GLU A 574 1.75 8.04 24.96
N ALA A 575 1.40 7.06 24.14
CA ALA A 575 0.04 6.55 23.98
C ALA A 575 -0.55 6.04 25.30
N PHE A 576 0.26 5.47 26.20
CA PHE A 576 -0.19 4.94 27.48
C PHE A 576 0.21 5.80 28.71
N ASP A 577 0.78 7.01 28.54
CA ASP A 577 1.27 7.84 29.66
C ASP A 577 0.15 8.30 30.61
N PHE A 578 -1.11 8.28 30.14
CA PHE A 578 -2.26 8.59 30.99
C PHE A 578 -2.48 7.56 32.11
N SER A 579 -1.92 6.35 32.02
CA SER A 579 -2.08 5.29 33.02
C SER A 579 -0.80 5.09 33.84
N GLU A 580 -0.89 5.35 35.15
CA GLU A 580 0.22 5.10 36.08
C GLU A 580 0.63 3.61 36.10
N LYS A 581 -0.33 2.68 35.94
CA LYS A 581 -0.02 1.24 35.88
C LYS A 581 0.79 0.88 34.63
N ALA A 582 0.39 1.38 33.47
CA ALA A 582 1.13 1.14 32.23
C ALA A 582 2.55 1.70 32.34
N ARG A 583 2.68 2.96 32.78
CA ARG A 583 3.95 3.68 32.89
C ARG A 583 4.90 3.11 33.95
N ASP A 584 4.39 2.77 35.12
CA ASP A 584 5.22 2.48 36.29
C ASP A 584 5.40 0.97 36.54
N GLU A 585 4.54 0.11 35.98
CA GLU A 585 4.58 -1.34 36.22
C GLU A 585 4.85 -2.16 34.95
N ILE A 586 4.14 -1.89 33.84
CA ILE A 586 4.13 -2.77 32.67
C ILE A 586 5.24 -2.40 31.69
N ILE A 587 5.27 -1.17 31.19
CA ILE A 587 6.28 -0.74 30.22
C ILE A 587 7.71 -0.95 30.75
N PRO A 588 8.03 -0.62 32.02
CA PRO A 588 9.36 -0.90 32.56
C PRO A 588 9.71 -2.39 32.60
N LYS A 589 8.74 -3.27 32.89
CA LYS A 589 8.96 -4.73 32.92
C LYS A 589 9.44 -5.29 31.57
N TRP A 590 8.99 -4.69 30.47
CA TRP A 590 9.27 -5.17 29.11
C TRP A 590 10.44 -4.46 28.42
N TYR A 591 11.05 -3.45 29.05
CA TYR A 591 12.12 -2.63 28.47
C TYR A 591 13.36 -2.44 29.37
N TRP A 592 13.39 -3.02 30.57
CA TRP A 592 14.46 -2.86 31.57
C TRP A 592 14.83 -4.20 32.20
#